data_AF-A0A318YJM0-F1
#
_entry.id   AF-A0A318YJM0-F1
#
_cell.length_a   1.000
_cell.length_b   1.000
_cell.length_c   1.000
_cell.angle_alpha   90.00
_cell.angle_beta   90.00
_cell.angle_gamma   90.00
#
_symmetry.space_group_name_H-M   'P 1'
#
loop_
_entity.id
_entity.type
_entity.pdbx_description
1 polymer ?
#
loop_
_entity_poly.entity_id
_entity_poly.type
_entity_poly.pdbx_seq_one_letter_code
_entity_poly.pdbx_strand_id
1 'polypeptide(L)'
;MPPTSTCPPTSQPVHTDADFDHPSHPFAYVINVPLVTMTPENGSTEIWLGTHVDSGLHVQEGAHGTDRASGRIKVQEVERRRTVGMPCQPVVPKGALVIRDLRLWHAGMGNRTGDVRVMLAMIHFAPWYRNRMRLELAEELRPAVERETSLEVPVDWMSEEQALERYLNRGFGNEYDFSQEV
;
A
#
# COMPACT_ATOMS: atom_id res chain seq x y z
N MET A 1 -10.72 -6.81 -8.32
CA MET A 1 -11.46 -7.13 -9.57
C MET A 1 -12.75 -7.85 -9.20
N PRO A 2 -13.83 -7.72 -10.00
CA PRO A 2 -15.00 -8.58 -9.88
C PRO A 2 -14.60 -10.06 -9.98
N PRO A 3 -15.25 -10.97 -9.25
CA PRO A 3 -14.97 -12.38 -9.36
C PRO A 3 -15.55 -12.93 -10.67
N THR A 4 -14.89 -13.94 -11.22
CA THR A 4 -15.39 -14.75 -12.34
C THR A 4 -15.48 -16.21 -11.90
N SER A 5 -16.10 -17.07 -12.71
CA SER A 5 -16.14 -18.51 -12.44
C SER A 5 -14.75 -19.16 -12.35
N THR A 6 -13.77 -18.59 -13.08
CA THR A 6 -12.39 -19.08 -13.11
C THR A 6 -11.47 -18.34 -12.13
N CYS A 7 -11.88 -17.16 -11.65
CA CYS A 7 -11.14 -16.34 -10.68
C CYS A 7 -12.10 -15.94 -9.54
N PRO A 8 -12.32 -16.82 -8.55
CA PRO A 8 -13.17 -16.50 -7.40
C PRO A 8 -12.57 -15.34 -6.57
N PRO A 9 -13.36 -14.73 -5.66
CA PRO A 9 -12.84 -13.73 -4.75
C PRO A 9 -11.70 -14.31 -3.89
N THR A 10 -10.50 -13.77 -4.04
CA THR A 10 -9.32 -14.18 -3.27
C THR A 10 -8.85 -13.02 -2.41
N SER A 11 -8.64 -13.28 -1.12
CA SER A 11 -8.01 -12.32 -0.21
C SER A 11 -6.49 -12.46 -0.26
N GLN A 12 -5.78 -11.34 -0.09
CA GLN A 12 -4.36 -11.38 0.23
C GLN A 12 -4.18 -11.97 1.64
N PRO A 13 -3.05 -12.62 1.92
CA PRO A 13 -2.66 -12.91 3.29
C PRO A 13 -2.41 -11.60 4.06
N VAL A 14 -2.46 -11.68 5.38
CA VAL A 14 -2.09 -10.55 6.25
C VAL A 14 -0.62 -10.24 6.03
N HIS A 15 -0.32 -8.97 5.73
CA HIS A 15 1.03 -8.49 5.45
C HIS A 15 1.21 -7.05 5.92
N THR A 16 2.45 -6.58 5.92
CA THR A 16 2.84 -5.17 6.05
C THR A 16 3.47 -4.71 4.73
N ASP A 17 3.31 -3.44 4.36
CA ASP A 17 3.99 -2.88 3.19
C ASP A 17 5.48 -2.62 3.47
N ALA A 18 5.90 -2.68 4.73
CA ALA A 18 7.28 -2.55 5.16
C ALA A 18 7.93 -3.93 5.33
N ASP A 19 8.26 -4.57 4.21
CA ASP A 19 8.84 -5.92 4.16
C ASP A 19 10.37 -5.95 4.28
N PHE A 20 10.94 -4.91 4.90
CA PHE A 20 12.37 -4.64 5.00
C PHE A 20 12.74 -4.20 6.42
N ASP A 21 14.05 -4.14 6.71
CA ASP A 21 14.53 -3.59 7.97
C ASP A 21 14.25 -2.09 8.06
N HIS A 22 13.48 -1.70 9.07
CA HIS A 22 12.88 -0.38 9.18
C HIS A 22 12.88 0.12 10.63
N PRO A 23 12.80 1.44 10.86
CA PRO A 23 12.73 2.00 12.21
C PRO A 23 11.54 1.45 13.03
N SER A 24 11.72 1.40 14.35
CA SER A 24 10.66 1.02 15.30
C SER A 24 9.64 2.13 15.56
N HIS A 25 9.81 3.31 14.95
CA HIS A 25 8.89 4.44 15.00
C HIS A 25 8.38 4.81 13.60
N PRO A 26 7.27 5.58 13.49
CA PRO A 26 6.75 5.99 12.19
C PRO A 26 7.80 6.70 11.34
N PHE A 27 7.90 6.28 10.08
CA PHE A 27 8.77 6.88 9.06
C PHE A 27 8.07 7.05 7.71
N ALA A 28 6.89 6.43 7.55
CA ALA A 28 6.06 6.54 6.38
C ALA A 28 4.58 6.32 6.71
N TYR A 29 3.71 7.08 6.04
CA TYR A 29 2.27 6.92 6.10
C TYR A 29 1.70 6.62 4.71
N VAL A 30 0.87 5.59 4.63
CA VAL A 30 0.07 5.30 3.44
C VAL A 30 -1.26 6.04 3.53
N ILE A 31 -1.58 6.80 2.50
CA ILE A 31 -2.85 7.47 2.30
C ILE A 31 -3.61 6.71 1.23
N ASN A 32 -4.68 6.03 1.64
CA ASN A 32 -5.59 5.33 0.76
C ASN A 32 -6.85 6.18 0.52
N VAL A 33 -7.13 6.48 -0.74
CA VAL A 33 -8.29 7.27 -1.18
C VAL A 33 -9.24 6.40 -2.00
N PRO A 34 -10.43 6.04 -1.50
CA PRO A 34 -11.38 5.22 -2.23
C PRO A 34 -12.01 6.02 -3.37
N LEU A 35 -11.97 5.49 -4.59
CA LEU A 35 -12.66 6.09 -5.74
C LEU A 35 -14.11 5.60 -5.89
N VAL A 36 -14.46 4.60 -5.08
CA VAL A 36 -15.81 4.08 -4.83
C VAL A 36 -15.98 3.84 -3.33
N THR A 37 -17.21 3.77 -2.82
CA THR A 37 -17.44 3.35 -1.42
C THR A 37 -16.97 1.92 -1.26
N MET A 38 -16.08 1.68 -0.30
CA MET A 38 -15.56 0.35 0.01
C MET A 38 -16.36 -0.25 1.16
N THR A 39 -16.78 -1.50 1.00
CA THR A 39 -17.53 -2.27 1.99
C THR A 39 -16.87 -3.64 2.17
N PRO A 40 -17.14 -4.35 3.27
CA PRO A 40 -16.68 -5.73 3.42
C PRO A 40 -17.05 -6.64 2.24
N GLU A 41 -18.22 -6.41 1.64
CA GLU A 41 -18.72 -7.16 0.50
C GLU A 41 -17.91 -6.92 -0.78
N ASN A 42 -17.53 -5.67 -1.06
CA ASN A 42 -16.75 -5.32 -2.24
C ASN A 42 -15.22 -5.35 -2.04
N GLY A 43 -14.78 -5.88 -0.90
CA GLY A 43 -13.37 -6.10 -0.60
C GLY A 43 -12.68 -4.87 -0.01
N SER A 44 -13.31 -4.15 0.92
CA SER A 44 -12.59 -3.15 1.72
C SER A 44 -11.43 -3.80 2.48
N THR A 45 -10.37 -3.04 2.69
CA THR A 45 -9.15 -3.53 3.34
C THR A 45 -9.43 -3.97 4.76
N GLU A 46 -8.98 -5.18 5.12
CA GLU A 46 -8.93 -5.62 6.51
C GLU A 46 -7.71 -4.98 7.19
N ILE A 47 -7.89 -4.41 8.38
CA ILE A 47 -6.87 -3.66 9.12
C ILE A 47 -6.74 -4.24 10.53
N TRP A 48 -5.51 -4.35 11.01
CA TRP A 48 -5.19 -4.88 12.33
C TRP A 48 -4.67 -3.77 13.23
N LEU A 49 -5.55 -3.16 14.03
CA LEU A 49 -5.20 -2.00 14.86
C LEU A 49 -4.04 -2.32 15.81
N GLY A 50 -3.10 -1.39 15.98
CA GLY A 50 -1.98 -1.50 16.92
C GLY A 50 -0.80 -2.38 16.48
N THR A 51 -0.88 -3.09 15.35
CA THR A 51 0.21 -4.00 14.93
C THR A 51 1.45 -3.27 14.39
N HIS A 52 1.33 -2.00 14.01
CA HIS A 52 2.45 -1.14 13.64
C HIS A 52 3.49 -0.92 14.77
N VAL A 53 3.17 -1.30 16.01
CA VAL A 53 4.08 -1.23 17.16
C VAL A 53 5.15 -2.34 17.12
N ASP A 54 4.82 -3.50 16.53
CA ASP A 54 5.73 -4.66 16.39
C ASP A 54 5.52 -5.34 15.03
N SER A 55 6.24 -4.83 14.02
CA SER A 55 6.09 -5.22 12.61
C SER A 55 7.41 -5.62 11.95
N GLY A 56 8.47 -5.80 12.73
CA GLY A 56 9.81 -6.09 12.19
C GLY A 56 9.89 -7.43 11.46
N LEU A 57 11.03 -7.70 10.81
CA LEU A 57 11.23 -8.91 10.02
C LEU A 57 11.02 -10.22 10.81
N HIS A 58 11.15 -10.20 12.15
CA HIS A 58 10.95 -11.39 12.99
C HIS A 58 9.50 -11.90 13.01
N VAL A 59 8.50 -11.06 12.74
CA VAL A 59 7.09 -11.50 12.62
C VAL A 59 6.67 -11.84 11.19
N GLN A 60 7.55 -11.59 10.22
CA GLN A 60 7.28 -11.75 8.80
C GLN A 60 7.86 -13.07 8.26
N GLU A 61 7.28 -13.58 7.18
CA GLU A 61 7.75 -14.74 6.42
C GLU A 61 7.61 -14.50 4.91
N GLY A 62 8.39 -15.25 4.13
CA GLY A 62 8.49 -15.07 2.68
C GLY A 62 9.70 -14.21 2.29
N ALA A 63 10.28 -14.52 1.13
CA ALA A 63 11.36 -13.72 0.56
C ALA A 63 10.77 -12.51 -0.18
N HIS A 64 11.45 -11.36 -0.09
CA HIS A 64 11.11 -10.17 -0.87
C HIS A 64 10.94 -10.51 -2.36
N GLY A 65 9.90 -9.95 -3.00
CA GLY A 65 9.71 -10.05 -4.45
C GLY A 65 9.23 -11.38 -5.04
N THR A 66 9.00 -12.45 -4.26
CA THR A 66 8.66 -13.77 -4.83
C THR A 66 7.16 -14.11 -4.88
N ASP A 67 6.29 -13.38 -4.16
CA ASP A 67 4.84 -13.62 -4.09
C ASP A 67 4.05 -12.30 -4.03
N ARG A 68 2.75 -12.31 -4.32
CA ARG A 68 1.79 -11.18 -4.24
C ARG A 68 1.60 -10.62 -2.81
N ALA A 69 2.43 -11.08 -1.87
CA ALA A 69 2.38 -10.83 -0.45
C ALA A 69 3.78 -10.89 0.14
N SER A 70 4.69 -10.07 -0.39
CA SER A 70 5.91 -9.76 0.34
C SER A 70 5.52 -9.11 1.69
N GLY A 71 6.33 -9.36 2.72
CA GLY A 71 6.02 -8.97 4.09
C GLY A 71 4.82 -9.68 4.72
N ARG A 72 4.49 -10.89 4.25
CA ARG A 72 3.45 -11.75 4.86
C ARG A 72 3.76 -11.97 6.34
N ILE A 73 2.75 -11.85 7.18
CA ILE A 73 2.87 -12.12 8.61
C ILE A 73 2.76 -13.63 8.85
N LYS A 74 3.65 -14.18 9.68
CA LYS A 74 3.61 -15.59 10.10
C LYS A 74 2.24 -15.94 10.63
N VAL A 75 1.69 -17.08 10.19
CA VAL A 75 0.35 -17.54 10.61
C VAL A 75 0.22 -17.59 12.14
N GLN A 76 1.26 -18.03 12.85
CA GLN A 76 1.27 -18.10 14.31
C GLN A 76 1.12 -16.71 14.98
N GLU A 77 1.71 -15.68 14.38
CA GLU A 77 1.62 -14.30 14.88
C GLU A 77 0.24 -13.69 14.60
N VAL A 78 -0.36 -14.00 13.44
CA VAL A 78 -1.75 -13.64 13.12
C VAL A 78 -2.70 -14.24 14.15
N GLU A 79 -2.60 -15.54 14.43
CA GLU A 79 -3.46 -16.22 15.39
C GLU A 79 -3.23 -15.71 16.82
N ARG A 80 -1.98 -15.47 17.22
CA ARG A 80 -1.67 -14.81 18.51
C ARG A 80 -2.33 -13.44 18.60
N ARG A 81 -2.28 -12.64 17.53
CA ARG A 81 -2.90 -11.30 17.53
C ARG A 81 -4.42 -11.38 17.68
N ARG A 82 -5.11 -12.36 17.08
CA ARG A 82 -6.56 -12.57 17.23
C ARG A 82 -6.99 -12.75 18.69
N THR A 83 -6.13 -13.34 19.53
CA THR A 83 -6.41 -13.49 20.98
C THR A 83 -6.40 -12.17 21.75
N VAL A 84 -5.71 -11.15 21.22
CA VAL A 84 -5.61 -9.81 21.83
C VAL A 84 -6.62 -8.85 21.23
N GLY A 85 -6.87 -8.95 19.92
CA GLY A 85 -7.82 -8.12 19.21
C GLY A 85 -8.06 -8.59 17.78
N MET A 86 -9.33 -8.69 17.41
CA MET A 86 -9.74 -9.03 16.05
C MET A 86 -9.44 -7.90 15.06
N PRO A 87 -9.19 -8.22 13.77
CA PRO A 87 -9.11 -7.19 12.75
C PRO A 87 -10.46 -6.48 12.57
N CYS A 88 -10.40 -5.28 11.98
CA CYS A 88 -11.57 -4.58 11.49
C CYS A 88 -11.56 -4.52 9.97
N GLN A 89 -12.73 -4.59 9.35
CA GLN A 89 -12.90 -4.38 7.92
C GLN A 89 -13.95 -3.28 7.73
N PRO A 90 -13.55 -1.99 7.73
CA PRO A 90 -14.49 -0.89 7.78
C PRO A 90 -15.23 -0.69 6.46
N VAL A 91 -16.41 -0.06 6.55
CA VAL A 91 -17.02 0.63 5.41
C VAL A 91 -16.37 2.01 5.29
N VAL A 92 -15.85 2.33 4.11
CA VAL A 92 -15.13 3.58 3.85
C VAL A 92 -15.80 4.31 2.69
N PRO A 93 -16.41 5.49 2.92
CA PRO A 93 -17.07 6.26 1.86
C PRO A 93 -16.12 6.68 0.73
N LYS A 94 -16.65 6.80 -0.49
CA LYS A 94 -15.92 7.39 -1.63
C LYS A 94 -15.36 8.77 -1.25
N GLY A 95 -14.09 9.02 -1.56
CA GLY A 95 -13.40 10.28 -1.28
C GLY A 95 -12.95 10.49 0.16
N ALA A 96 -13.25 9.56 1.08
CA ALA A 96 -12.66 9.58 2.42
C ALA A 96 -11.15 9.29 2.35
N LEU A 97 -10.43 9.62 3.41
CA LEU A 97 -9.00 9.32 3.53
C LEU A 97 -8.79 8.28 4.63
N VAL A 98 -8.11 7.18 4.29
CA VAL A 98 -7.60 6.23 5.28
C VAL A 98 -6.09 6.45 5.37
N ILE A 99 -5.65 6.95 6.52
CA ILE A 99 -4.23 7.20 6.81
C ILE A 99 -3.75 6.10 7.75
N ARG A 100 -2.71 5.37 7.35
CA ARG A 100 -2.14 4.27 8.15
C ARG A 100 -0.62 4.31 8.14
N ASP A 101 -0.01 3.87 9.24
CA ASP A 101 1.43 3.60 9.28
C ASP A 101 1.77 2.53 8.23
N LEU A 102 2.86 2.71 7.49
CA LEU A 102 3.32 1.73 6.48
C LEU A 102 3.49 0.33 7.07
N ARG A 103 3.81 0.27 8.37
CA ARG A 103 4.03 -0.95 9.15
C ARG A 103 2.76 -1.67 9.60
N LEU A 104 1.59 -1.06 9.41
CA LEU A 104 0.33 -1.60 9.91
C LEU A 104 -0.04 -2.87 9.14
N TRP A 105 -0.29 -3.97 9.86
CA TRP A 105 -0.74 -5.20 9.21
C TRP A 105 -2.12 -5.01 8.59
N HIS A 106 -2.27 -5.49 7.37
CA HIS A 106 -3.51 -5.39 6.62
C HIS A 106 -3.63 -6.51 5.58
N ALA A 107 -4.81 -6.64 4.98
CA ALA A 107 -5.06 -7.53 3.87
C ALA A 107 -6.10 -6.95 2.91
N GLY A 108 -5.83 -6.99 1.60
CA GLY A 108 -6.85 -6.78 0.58
C GLY A 108 -7.82 -7.95 0.57
N MET A 109 -9.11 -7.70 0.80
CA MET A 109 -10.12 -8.75 0.89
C MET A 109 -10.77 -9.03 -0.46
N GLY A 110 -11.15 -10.28 -0.71
CA GLY A 110 -11.78 -10.68 -1.95
C GLY A 110 -13.09 -9.92 -2.22
N ASN A 111 -13.17 -9.25 -3.37
CA ASN A 111 -14.38 -8.57 -3.83
C ASN A 111 -15.42 -9.59 -4.30
N ARG A 112 -16.62 -9.55 -3.72
CA ARG A 112 -17.73 -10.46 -4.04
C ARG A 112 -18.80 -9.82 -4.93
N THR A 113 -18.62 -8.57 -5.31
CA THR A 113 -19.56 -7.81 -6.14
C THR A 113 -19.20 -7.88 -7.63
N GLY A 114 -20.15 -7.53 -8.50
CA GLY A 114 -19.94 -7.44 -9.95
C GLY A 114 -19.11 -6.24 -10.40
N ASP A 115 -18.79 -5.31 -9.48
CA ASP A 115 -18.18 -4.02 -9.81
C ASP A 115 -16.68 -3.96 -9.49
N VAL A 116 -15.92 -3.17 -10.26
CA VAL A 116 -14.50 -2.93 -10.00
C VAL A 116 -14.34 -1.96 -8.82
N ARG A 117 -13.64 -2.39 -7.77
CA ARG A 117 -13.27 -1.53 -6.63
C ARG A 117 -11.91 -0.88 -6.83
N VAL A 118 -11.87 0.42 -7.09
CA VAL A 118 -10.64 1.20 -7.32
C VAL A 118 -10.32 2.12 -6.14
N MET A 119 -9.04 2.27 -5.84
CA MET A 119 -8.50 3.14 -4.77
C MET A 119 -7.18 3.72 -5.24
N LEU A 120 -6.94 4.98 -4.92
CA LEU A 120 -5.63 5.61 -5.04
C LEU A 120 -4.82 5.33 -3.78
N ALA A 121 -3.53 5.07 -3.92
CA ALA A 121 -2.60 4.93 -2.80
C ALA A 121 -1.44 5.89 -2.99
N MET A 122 -1.08 6.60 -1.93
CA MET A 122 0.08 7.48 -1.86
C MET A 122 0.86 7.12 -0.59
N ILE A 123 2.18 7.28 -0.62
CA ILE A 123 3.03 7.05 0.56
C ILE A 123 3.82 8.31 0.83
N HIS A 124 3.65 8.87 2.03
CA HIS A 124 4.39 10.04 2.51
C HIS A 124 5.48 9.55 3.44
N PHE A 125 6.74 9.79 3.06
CA PHE A 125 7.89 9.45 3.88
C PHE A 125 8.34 10.64 4.72
N ALA A 126 8.91 10.37 5.89
CA ALA A 126 9.57 11.39 6.68
C ALA A 126 10.78 11.93 5.89
N PRO A 127 11.09 13.25 5.94
CA PRO A 127 12.15 13.85 5.12
C PRO A 127 13.55 13.26 5.36
N TRP A 128 13.79 12.72 6.56
CA TRP A 128 15.05 12.06 6.92
C TRP A 128 15.11 10.59 6.48
N TYR A 129 14.01 10.01 6.01
CA TYR A 129 13.95 8.62 5.61
C TYR A 129 14.39 8.44 4.15
N ARG A 130 15.21 7.41 3.92
CA ARG A 130 15.90 7.08 2.66
C ARG A 130 15.00 6.62 1.52
N ASN A 131 14.05 7.45 1.08
CA ASN A 131 13.18 7.14 -0.06
C ASN A 131 13.80 7.63 -1.39
N ARG A 132 14.05 6.70 -2.33
CA ARG A 132 14.56 7.01 -3.66
C ARG A 132 13.46 7.11 -4.73
N MET A 133 12.21 6.80 -4.39
CA MET A 133 11.12 6.80 -5.37
C MET A 133 10.88 8.21 -5.93
N ARG A 134 10.73 8.29 -7.24
CA ARG A 134 10.39 9.50 -7.98
C ARG A 134 9.15 9.24 -8.83
N LEU A 135 8.24 10.20 -8.87
CA LEU A 135 7.07 10.15 -9.74
C LEU A 135 7.50 10.48 -11.17
N GLU A 136 6.93 9.83 -12.16
CA GLU A 136 7.12 10.21 -13.56
C GLU A 136 5.88 11.00 -13.98
N LEU A 137 6.02 12.31 -14.18
CA LEU A 137 4.90 13.19 -14.51
C LEU A 137 5.20 14.00 -15.76
N ALA A 138 4.13 14.32 -16.49
CA ALA A 138 4.20 15.19 -17.66
C ALA A 138 4.64 16.61 -17.27
N GLU A 139 5.51 17.23 -18.06
CA GLU A 139 6.04 18.60 -17.87
C GLU A 139 4.93 19.65 -17.64
N GLU A 140 3.78 19.46 -18.27
CA GLU A 140 2.60 20.32 -18.18
C GLU A 140 2.04 20.39 -16.74
N LEU A 141 2.30 19.38 -15.91
CA LEU A 141 1.89 19.33 -14.50
C LEU A 141 2.87 20.06 -13.57
N ARG A 142 4.07 20.44 -14.04
CA ARG A 142 5.11 21.08 -13.21
C ARG A 142 4.61 22.30 -12.46
N PRO A 143 3.88 23.27 -13.06
CA PRO A 143 3.38 24.41 -12.33
C PRO A 143 2.37 24.03 -11.24
N ALA A 144 1.64 22.93 -11.40
CA ALA A 144 0.69 22.47 -10.38
C ALA A 144 1.40 21.84 -9.19
N VAL A 145 2.45 21.05 -9.44
CA VAL A 145 3.24 20.37 -8.40
C VAL A 145 4.14 21.36 -7.66
N GLU A 146 4.85 22.24 -8.36
CA GLU A 146 5.79 23.20 -7.73
C GLU A 146 5.09 24.30 -6.91
N ARG A 147 3.77 24.47 -7.06
CA ARG A 147 2.97 25.32 -6.17
C ARG A 147 2.86 24.76 -4.76
N GLU A 148 3.05 23.47 -4.58
CA GLU A 148 3.07 22.85 -3.27
C GLU A 148 4.46 22.99 -2.64
N THR A 149 4.58 23.87 -1.65
CA THR A 149 5.85 24.16 -0.99
C THR A 149 6.00 23.49 0.38
N SER A 150 4.92 22.89 0.90
CA SER A 150 4.90 22.22 2.21
C SER A 150 5.20 20.73 2.13
N LEU A 151 5.15 20.15 0.93
CA LEU A 151 5.44 18.74 0.67
C LEU A 151 6.48 18.61 -0.44
N GLU A 152 7.55 17.87 -0.17
CA GLU A 152 8.48 17.48 -1.22
C GLU A 152 7.84 16.40 -2.10
N VAL A 153 7.82 16.64 -3.42
CA VAL A 153 7.35 15.70 -4.43
C VAL A 153 8.49 15.45 -5.41
N PRO A 154 9.28 14.37 -5.24
CA PRO A 154 10.35 14.04 -6.17
C PRO A 154 9.76 13.58 -7.52
N VAL A 155 10.08 14.29 -8.60
CA VAL A 155 9.53 14.03 -9.95
C VAL A 155 10.64 13.92 -10.99
N ASP A 156 10.54 12.93 -11.86
CA ASP A 156 11.21 12.86 -13.16
C ASP A 156 10.23 13.39 -14.22
N TRP A 157 10.54 14.56 -14.75
CA TRP A 157 9.71 15.23 -15.74
C TRP A 157 9.95 14.67 -17.14
N MET A 158 8.87 14.47 -17.89
CA MET A 158 8.91 13.90 -19.24
C MET A 158 7.76 14.44 -20.10
N SER A 159 7.73 14.11 -21.39
CA SER A 159 6.60 14.50 -22.25
C SER A 159 5.31 13.77 -21.83
N GLU A 160 4.15 14.33 -22.17
CA GLU A 160 2.85 13.68 -21.92
C GLU A 160 2.78 12.28 -22.56
N GLU A 161 3.29 12.14 -23.80
CA GLU A 161 3.31 10.86 -24.50
C GLU A 161 4.15 9.82 -23.75
N GLN A 162 5.33 10.21 -23.27
CA GLN A 162 6.20 9.33 -22.48
C GLN A 162 5.55 8.94 -21.15
N ALA A 163 4.91 9.88 -20.46
CA ALA A 163 4.22 9.61 -19.20
C ALA A 163 3.07 8.61 -19.40
N LEU A 164 2.25 8.79 -20.43
CA LEU A 164 1.14 7.89 -20.76
C LEU A 164 1.61 6.50 -21.19
N GLU A 165 2.68 6.42 -22.00
CA GLU A 165 3.27 5.15 -22.41
C GLU A 165 3.80 4.36 -21.22
N ARG A 166 4.45 5.04 -20.25
CA ARG A 166 5.12 4.39 -19.13
C ARG A 166 4.20 4.08 -17.94
N TYR A 167 3.10 4.79 -17.76
CA TYR A 167 2.26 4.71 -16.55
C TYR A 167 1.85 3.27 -16.17
N LEU A 168 1.50 2.44 -17.16
CA LEU A 168 1.14 1.03 -16.96
C LEU A 168 2.25 0.03 -17.31
N ASN A 169 3.38 0.50 -17.84
CA ASN A 169 4.46 -0.32 -18.41
C ASN A 169 5.79 -0.15 -17.65
N ARG A 170 5.73 0.04 -16.33
CA ARG A 170 6.89 0.20 -15.46
C ARG A 170 6.71 -0.55 -14.15
N GLY A 171 7.78 -0.63 -13.38
CA GLY A 171 7.75 -1.20 -12.06
C GLY A 171 6.85 -0.51 -11.07
N PHE A 172 6.21 -1.29 -10.21
CA PHE A 172 5.38 -0.79 -9.12
C PHE A 172 5.62 -1.58 -7.84
N GLY A 173 5.42 -0.94 -6.68
CA GLY A 173 5.54 -1.58 -5.37
C GLY A 173 6.97 -2.08 -5.11
N ASN A 174 7.12 -3.40 -5.05
CA ASN A 174 8.36 -4.08 -4.66
C ASN A 174 9.51 -3.98 -5.69
N GLU A 175 9.28 -3.37 -6.84
CA GLU A 175 10.36 -3.08 -7.79
C GLU A 175 11.28 -1.94 -7.32
N TYR A 176 10.87 -1.18 -6.30
CA TYR A 176 11.68 -0.11 -5.72
C TYR A 176 12.47 -0.61 -4.51
N ASP A 177 13.79 -0.59 -4.63
CA ASP A 177 14.68 -0.87 -3.51
C ASP A 177 14.77 0.35 -2.56
N PHE A 178 14.34 0.16 -1.32
CA PHE A 178 14.49 1.13 -0.23
C PHE A 178 15.88 1.06 0.43
N SER A 179 16.94 0.74 -0.34
CA SER A 179 18.30 0.41 0.12
C SER A 179 18.32 -0.75 1.12
N GLN A 180 17.62 -1.81 0.73
CA GLN A 180 17.62 -3.14 1.30
C GLN A 180 18.90 -3.91 0.93
N GLU A 181 19.61 -3.48 -0.12
CA GLU A 181 20.96 -3.95 -0.41
C GLU A 181 21.97 -3.27 0.51
N VAL A 182 22.73 -4.10 1.25
CA VAL A 182 23.86 -3.72 2.12
C VAL A 182 25.12 -3.51 1.28
#